data_AF-A0A428I716-F1
#
_entry.id   AF-A0A428I716-F1
#
_cell.length_a   1.000
_cell.length_b   1.000
_cell.length_c   1.000
_cell.angle_alpha   90.00
_cell.angle_beta   90.00
_cell.angle_gamma   90.00
#
_symmetry.space_group_name_H-M   'P 1'
#
loop_
_entity.id
_entity.type
_entity.pdbx_description
1 polymer ?
#
loop_
_entity_poly.entity_id
_entity_poly.type
_entity_poly.pdbx_seq_one_letter_code
_entity_poly.pdbx_strand_id
1 'polypeptide(L)'
;MTFSTAAGVIGADLLNSIVPSSGYFLFPFVFAWGLVYIVFLNAELVTSNMMYLTAGAFLKKIDWKKTMIILLYCTLFNLIGALIAGWAFANSSAFSHLTHDSFLPKLVAKKLARPSDLVLLEGILANVFVNIAILSSILVKDSTAKLWIIL
;
A
#
# COMPACT_ATOMS: atom_id res chain seq x y z
N MET A 1 -3.10 -0.28 5.00
CA MET A 1 -3.09 0.25 3.61
C MET A 1 -4.50 0.48 3.06
N THR A 2 -5.42 -0.50 3.06
CA THR A 2 -6.74 -0.32 2.41
C THR A 2 -7.58 0.83 2.98
N PHE A 3 -7.56 1.05 4.29
CA PHE A 3 -8.24 2.18 4.94
C PHE A 3 -7.70 3.54 4.50
N SER A 4 -6.36 3.71 4.41
CA SER A 4 -5.76 4.96 3.95
C SER A 4 -6.00 5.18 2.45
N THR A 5 -6.04 4.13 1.64
CA THR A 5 -6.49 4.21 0.24
C THR A 5 -7.92 4.73 0.13
N ALA A 6 -8.85 4.20 0.94
CA ALA A 6 -10.24 4.63 0.93
C ALA A 6 -10.40 6.10 1.36
N ALA A 7 -9.72 6.50 2.43
CA ALA A 7 -9.68 7.90 2.87
C ALA A 7 -9.08 8.82 1.80
N GLY A 8 -7.98 8.39 1.16
CA GLY A 8 -7.32 9.14 0.09
C GLY A 8 -8.18 9.29 -1.16
N VAL A 9 -8.98 8.29 -1.51
CA VAL A 9 -9.97 8.37 -2.60
C VAL A 9 -11.01 9.45 -2.32
N ILE A 10 -11.60 9.44 -1.12
CA ILE A 10 -12.63 10.41 -0.73
C ILE A 10 -12.04 11.82 -0.72
N GLY A 11 -10.86 11.97 -0.12
CA GLY A 11 -10.14 13.24 -0.11
C GLY A 11 -9.82 13.74 -1.52
N ALA A 12 -9.37 12.85 -2.41
CA ALA A 12 -9.05 13.19 -3.79
C ALA A 12 -10.30 13.64 -4.59
N ASP A 13 -11.45 12.99 -4.38
CA ASP A 13 -12.71 13.37 -5.04
C ASP A 13 -13.16 14.76 -4.60
N LEU A 14 -13.14 15.01 -3.29
CA LEU A 14 -13.44 16.32 -2.71
C LEU A 14 -12.48 17.40 -3.22
N LEU A 15 -11.17 17.14 -3.21
CA LEU A 15 -10.18 18.14 -3.61
C LEU A 15 -10.24 18.46 -5.11
N ASN A 16 -10.53 17.46 -5.95
CA ASN A 16 -10.70 17.67 -7.39
C ASN A 16 -11.87 18.60 -7.73
N SER A 17 -12.89 18.69 -6.86
CA SER A 17 -14.00 19.64 -7.03
C SER A 17 -13.60 21.10 -6.81
N ILE A 18 -12.53 21.33 -6.05
CA ILE A 18 -11.99 22.67 -5.73
C ILE A 18 -10.87 23.02 -6.70
N VAL A 19 -9.88 22.13 -6.83
CA VAL A 19 -8.72 22.30 -7.72
C VAL A 19 -8.60 21.05 -8.60
N PRO A 20 -8.91 21.14 -9.91
CA PRO A 20 -8.83 20.00 -10.80
C PRO A 20 -7.45 19.32 -10.79
N SER A 21 -7.42 17.99 -10.84
CA SER A 21 -6.21 17.14 -10.84
C SER A 21 -5.40 17.10 -9.55
N SER A 22 -5.67 17.96 -8.57
CA SER A 22 -4.97 17.95 -7.28
C SER A 22 -5.15 16.65 -6.48
N GLY A 23 -6.23 15.88 -6.75
CA GLY A 23 -6.44 14.56 -6.17
C GLY A 23 -5.33 13.56 -6.49
N TYR A 24 -4.59 13.75 -7.59
CA TYR A 24 -3.41 12.93 -7.91
C TYR A 24 -2.25 13.15 -6.94
N PHE A 25 -2.21 14.27 -6.21
CA PHE A 25 -1.24 14.54 -5.16
C PHE A 25 -1.76 14.14 -3.78
N LEU A 26 -3.02 14.47 -3.47
CA LEU A 26 -3.60 14.16 -2.15
C LEU A 26 -3.74 12.65 -1.91
N PHE A 27 -4.14 11.89 -2.95
CA PHE A 27 -4.27 10.44 -2.85
C PHE A 27 -2.98 9.74 -2.39
N PRO A 28 -1.82 9.90 -3.06
CA PRO A 28 -0.58 9.25 -2.63
C PRO A 28 -0.08 9.74 -1.27
N PHE A 29 -0.29 11.03 -0.93
CA PHE A 29 0.08 11.56 0.38
C PHE A 29 -0.70 10.88 1.52
N VAL A 30 -2.02 10.77 1.40
CA VAL A 30 -2.85 10.06 2.39
C VAL A 30 -2.55 8.56 2.38
N PHE A 31 -2.23 7.99 1.22
CA PHE A 31 -1.85 6.58 1.10
C PHE A 31 -0.60 6.23 1.92
N ALA A 32 0.42 7.10 1.94
CA ALA A 32 1.68 6.88 2.67
C ALA A 32 1.49 6.61 4.17
N TRP A 33 0.47 7.21 4.80
CA TRP A 33 0.08 6.91 6.19
C TRP A 33 -0.27 5.43 6.41
N GLY A 34 -0.72 4.74 5.36
CA GLY A 34 -0.96 3.31 5.41
C GLY A 34 0.29 2.49 5.77
N LEU A 35 1.47 2.93 5.31
CA LEU A 35 2.75 2.30 5.63
C LEU A 35 3.21 2.70 7.04
N VAL A 36 2.96 3.95 7.46
CA VAL A 36 3.20 4.41 8.83
C VAL A 36 2.49 3.50 9.83
N TYR A 37 1.19 3.22 9.62
CA TYR A 37 0.45 2.33 10.53
C TYR A 37 1.05 0.92 10.59
N ILE A 38 1.51 0.38 9.46
CA ILE A 38 2.10 -0.96 9.44
C ILE A 38 3.38 -0.99 10.26
N VAL A 39 4.26 0.01 10.10
CA VAL A 39 5.53 0.09 10.83
C VAL A 39 5.30 0.26 12.33
N PHE A 40 4.40 1.17 12.72
CA PHE A 40 4.19 1.48 14.14
C PHE A 40 3.37 0.42 14.88
N LEU A 41 2.47 -0.29 14.19
CA LEU A 41 1.72 -1.40 14.78
C LEU A 41 2.47 -2.73 14.70
N ASN A 42 3.67 -2.76 14.10
CA ASN A 42 4.42 -3.98 13.81
C ASN A 42 3.57 -5.02 13.05
N ALA A 43 2.77 -4.55 12.10
CA ALA A 43 1.92 -5.42 11.30
C ALA A 43 2.73 -6.10 10.19
N GLU A 44 2.30 -7.31 9.81
CA GLU A 44 2.93 -8.08 8.74
C GLU A 44 2.48 -7.61 7.35
N LEU A 45 3.46 -7.31 6.48
CA LEU A 45 3.23 -6.85 5.12
C LEU A 45 4.07 -7.65 4.13
N VAL A 46 3.42 -8.16 3.08
CA VAL A 46 4.08 -9.03 2.10
C VAL A 46 5.27 -8.36 1.41
N THR A 47 5.14 -7.09 1.02
CA THR A 47 6.16 -6.36 0.25
C THR A 47 7.45 -6.17 1.04
N SER A 48 7.36 -5.88 2.35
CA SER A 48 8.54 -5.83 3.22
C SER A 48 9.11 -7.22 3.49
N ASN A 49 8.25 -8.24 3.64
CA ASN A 49 8.67 -9.61 3.86
C ASN A 49 9.43 -10.20 2.67
N MET A 50 9.15 -9.74 1.45
CA MET A 50 9.95 -10.10 0.28
C MET A 50 11.42 -9.74 0.48
N MET A 51 11.76 -8.59 1.04
CA MET A 51 13.15 -8.22 1.32
C MET A 51 13.73 -9.06 2.47
N TYR A 52 13.07 -9.11 3.62
CA TYR A 52 13.60 -9.77 4.82
C TYR A 52 13.82 -11.26 4.64
N LEU A 53 12.83 -11.96 4.08
CA LEU A 53 12.89 -13.40 3.92
C LEU A 53 13.85 -13.81 2.81
N THR A 54 13.97 -12.99 1.76
CA THR A 54 14.96 -13.21 0.71
C THR A 54 16.37 -13.02 1.25
N ALA A 55 16.64 -11.92 1.98
CA ALA A 55 17.93 -11.71 2.63
C ALA A 55 18.26 -12.83 3.64
N GLY A 56 17.29 -13.25 4.45
CA GLY A 56 17.45 -14.36 5.40
C GLY A 56 17.74 -15.71 4.71
N ALA A 57 17.12 -15.97 3.56
CA ALA A 57 17.38 -17.16 2.76
C ALA A 57 18.77 -17.12 2.11
N PHE A 58 19.18 -15.98 1.53
CA PHE A 58 20.52 -15.80 0.98
C PHE A 58 21.63 -15.96 2.03
N LEU A 59 21.41 -15.45 3.24
CA LEU A 59 22.33 -15.61 4.37
C LEU A 59 22.24 -16.98 5.05
N LYS A 60 21.47 -17.94 4.47
CA LYS A 60 21.26 -19.30 4.98
C LYS A 60 20.75 -19.36 6.42
N LYS A 61 20.00 -18.33 6.85
CA LYS A 61 19.35 -18.29 8.17
C LYS A 61 17.95 -18.90 8.14
N ILE A 62 17.32 -18.94 6.97
CA ILE A 62 15.98 -19.49 6.75
C ILE A 62 16.01 -20.33 5.47
N ASP A 63 15.29 -21.45 5.44
CA ASP A 63 15.14 -22.27 4.25
C ASP A 63 14.20 -21.62 3.22
N TRP A 64 14.51 -21.75 1.93
CA TRP A 64 13.69 -21.20 0.84
C TRP A 64 12.24 -21.69 0.85
N LYS A 65 12.01 -22.96 1.25
CA LYS A 65 10.66 -23.50 1.39
C LYS A 65 9.88 -22.75 2.47
N LYS A 66 10.53 -22.45 3.60
CA LYS A 66 9.91 -21.70 4.70
C LYS A 66 9.64 -20.24 4.28
N THR A 67 10.57 -19.61 3.55
CA THR A 67 10.37 -18.27 2.97
C THR A 67 9.14 -18.22 2.08
N MET A 68 9.00 -19.17 1.14
CA MET A 68 7.84 -19.21 0.23
C MET A 68 6.52 -19.42 0.97
N ILE A 69 6.51 -20.29 2.00
CA ILE A 69 5.33 -20.49 2.84
C ILE A 69 4.94 -19.19 3.54
N ILE A 70 5.87 -18.52 4.21
CA ILE A 70 5.58 -17.27 4.94
C ILE A 70 5.06 -16.20 3.97
N LEU A 71 5.66 -16.04 2.79
CA LEU A 71 5.20 -15.11 1.77
C LEU A 71 3.78 -15.42 1.31
N LEU A 72 3.44 -16.69 1.08
CA LEU A 72 2.11 -17.10 0.67
C LEU A 72 1.06 -16.80 1.75
N TYR A 73 1.34 -17.18 3.01
CA TYR A 73 0.47 -16.88 4.15
C TYR A 73 0.25 -15.37 4.32
N CYS A 74 1.33 -14.59 4.31
CA CYS A 74 1.25 -13.13 4.45
C CYS A 74 0.44 -12.50 3.30
N THR A 75 0.68 -12.93 2.06
CA THR A 75 -0.07 -12.48 0.88
C THR A 75 -1.57 -12.77 1.03
N LEU A 76 -1.92 -14.00 1.43
CA LEU A 76 -3.31 -14.43 1.60
C LEU A 76 -4.02 -13.57 2.64
N PHE A 77 -3.43 -13.37 3.83
CA PHE A 77 -4.07 -12.60 4.89
C PHE A 77 -4.06 -11.09 4.62
N ASN A 78 -3.06 -10.56 3.93
CA ASN A 78 -3.09 -9.19 3.41
C ASN A 78 -4.24 -9.00 2.41
N LEU A 79 -4.48 -9.98 1.52
CA LEU A 79 -5.61 -9.97 0.59
C LEU A 79 -6.95 -10.06 1.33
N ILE A 80 -7.10 -10.99 2.28
CA ILE A 80 -8.33 -11.14 3.09
C ILE A 80 -8.64 -9.84 3.82
N GLY A 81 -7.65 -9.23 4.48
CA GLY A 81 -7.83 -7.94 5.16
C GLY A 81 -8.25 -6.83 4.19
N ALA A 82 -7.69 -6.80 2.98
CA ALA A 82 -8.09 -5.85 1.95
C ALA A 82 -9.53 -6.08 1.45
N LEU A 83 -9.95 -7.33 1.27
CA LEU A 83 -11.31 -7.68 0.86
C LEU A 83 -12.34 -7.31 1.94
N ILE A 84 -12.06 -7.63 3.20
CA ILE A 84 -12.94 -7.28 4.33
C ILE A 84 -13.08 -5.76 4.45
N ALA A 85 -11.97 -5.03 4.41
CA ALA A 85 -12.00 -3.57 4.45
C ALA A 85 -12.75 -2.98 3.24
N GLY A 86 -12.47 -3.49 2.03
CA GLY A 86 -13.15 -3.07 0.81
C GLY A 86 -14.67 -3.31 0.86
N TRP A 87 -15.09 -4.48 1.34
CA TRP A 87 -16.50 -4.79 1.56
C TRP A 87 -17.15 -3.85 2.59
N ALA A 88 -16.47 -3.57 3.71
CA ALA A 88 -16.96 -2.66 4.72
C ALA A 88 -17.16 -1.24 4.17
N PHE A 89 -16.21 -0.72 3.38
CA PHE A 89 -16.34 0.58 2.73
C PHE A 89 -17.43 0.59 1.66
N ALA A 90 -17.57 -0.48 0.87
CA ALA A 90 -18.63 -0.60 -0.14
C ALA A 90 -20.04 -0.56 0.47
N ASN A 91 -20.20 -1.02 1.72
CA ASN A 91 -21.46 -0.96 2.47
C ASN A 91 -21.55 0.23 3.43
N SER A 92 -20.59 1.15 3.38
CA SER A 92 -20.56 2.36 4.21
C SER A 92 -21.11 3.56 3.43
N SER A 93 -21.70 4.53 4.15
CA SER A 93 -22.06 5.84 3.59
C SER A 93 -20.85 6.60 3.01
N ALA A 94 -19.63 6.23 3.41
CA ALA A 94 -18.41 6.82 2.86
C ALA A 94 -18.32 6.66 1.34
N PHE A 95 -18.80 5.54 0.78
CA PHE A 95 -18.76 5.26 -0.67
C PHE A 95 -20.14 5.32 -1.35
N SER A 96 -21.22 5.62 -0.62
CA SER A 96 -22.58 5.65 -1.19
C SER A 96 -22.79 6.73 -2.25
N HIS A 97 -21.93 7.74 -2.30
CA HIS A 97 -22.01 8.85 -3.26
C HIS A 97 -21.05 8.70 -4.45
N LEU A 98 -20.28 7.61 -4.52
CA LEU A 98 -19.36 7.40 -5.63
C LEU A 98 -20.13 7.17 -6.94
N THR A 99 -19.82 7.99 -7.93
CA THR A 99 -20.38 7.87 -9.30
C THR A 99 -19.30 7.38 -10.25
N HIS A 100 -19.65 7.12 -11.52
CA HIS A 100 -18.67 6.73 -12.54
C HIS A 100 -17.60 7.82 -12.79
N ASP A 101 -17.94 9.07 -12.50
CA ASP A 101 -17.04 10.21 -12.64
C ASP A 101 -16.13 10.45 -11.44
N SER A 102 -16.37 9.75 -10.33
CA SER A 102 -15.53 9.85 -9.14
C SER A 102 -14.10 9.34 -9.39
N PHE A 103 -13.18 9.77 -8.54
CA PHE A 103 -11.76 9.43 -8.63
C PHE A 103 -11.49 7.91 -8.64
N LEU A 104 -12.22 7.13 -7.84
CA LEU A 104 -11.98 5.69 -7.69
C LEU A 104 -12.25 4.89 -8.99
N PRO A 105 -13.42 4.97 -9.63
CA PRO A 105 -13.65 4.27 -10.90
C PRO A 105 -12.65 4.65 -11.99
N LYS A 106 -12.30 5.93 -12.12
CA LYS A 106 -11.27 6.41 -13.04
C LYS A 106 -9.90 5.82 -12.74
N LEU A 107 -9.51 5.74 -11.47
CA LEU A 107 -8.26 5.12 -11.03
C LEU A 107 -8.23 3.62 -11.33
N VAL A 108 -9.32 2.91 -11.06
CA VAL A 108 -9.43 1.47 -11.33
C VAL A 108 -9.36 1.19 -12.83
N ALA A 109 -10.12 1.92 -13.65
CA ALA A 109 -10.08 1.80 -15.10
C ALA A 109 -8.67 2.04 -15.65
N LYS A 110 -7.99 3.09 -15.15
CA LYS A 110 -6.59 3.40 -15.52
C LYS A 110 -5.62 2.29 -15.13
N LYS A 111 -5.81 1.60 -13.99
CA LYS A 111 -4.97 0.48 -13.57
C LYS A 111 -5.22 -0.77 -14.42
N LEU A 112 -6.47 -1.07 -14.75
CA LEU A 112 -6.86 -2.24 -15.55
C LEU A 112 -6.42 -2.12 -17.02
N ALA A 113 -6.34 -0.89 -17.55
CA ALA A 113 -5.92 -0.64 -18.93
C ALA A 113 -4.38 -0.71 -19.15
N ARG A 114 -3.57 -0.92 -18.10
CA ARG A 114 -2.11 -0.94 -18.23
C ARG A 114 -1.61 -2.27 -18.80
N PRO A 115 -0.60 -2.26 -19.68
CA PRO A 115 0.00 -3.48 -20.19
C PRO A 115 0.87 -4.16 -19.11
N SER A 116 1.02 -5.48 -19.21
CA SER A 116 1.61 -6.32 -18.17
C SER A 116 3.08 -6.02 -17.87
N ASP A 117 3.85 -5.64 -18.89
CA ASP A 117 5.25 -5.25 -18.79
C ASP A 117 5.43 -3.97 -17.96
N LEU A 118 4.57 -2.98 -18.18
CA LEU A 118 4.56 -1.75 -17.41
C LEU A 118 4.17 -2.00 -15.96
N VAL A 119 3.15 -2.84 -15.72
CA VAL A 119 2.72 -3.22 -14.37
C VAL A 119 3.85 -3.91 -13.60
N LEU A 120 4.60 -4.79 -14.26
CA LEU A 120 5.76 -5.46 -13.65
C LEU A 120 6.85 -4.45 -13.25
N LEU A 121 7.22 -3.55 -14.16
CA LEU A 121 8.24 -2.53 -13.90
C LEU A 121 7.83 -1.60 -12.75
N GLU A 122 6.60 -1.08 -12.78
CA GLU A 122 6.07 -0.22 -11.72
C GLU A 122 5.97 -0.97 -10.39
N GLY A 123 5.64 -2.26 -10.40
CA GLY A 123 5.64 -3.11 -9.21
C GLY A 123 7.02 -3.27 -8.59
N ILE A 124 8.06 -3.46 -9.41
CA ILE A 124 9.45 -3.52 -8.95
C ILE A 124 9.85 -2.19 -8.30
N LEU A 125 9.61 -1.07 -8.99
CA LEU A 125 9.96 0.27 -8.49
C LEU A 125 9.22 0.60 -7.19
N ALA A 126 7.92 0.31 -7.12
CA ALA A 126 7.14 0.51 -5.90
C ALA A 126 7.72 -0.30 -4.73
N ASN A 127 8.10 -1.56 -4.96
CA ASN A 127 8.66 -2.38 -3.90
C ASN A 127 10.07 -1.93 -3.46
N VAL A 128 10.86 -1.32 -4.35
CA VAL A 128 12.13 -0.69 -3.97
C VAL A 128 11.88 0.44 -2.96
N PHE A 129 10.95 1.35 -3.23
CA PHE A 129 10.62 2.44 -2.31
C PHE A 129 10.08 1.94 -0.97
N VAL A 130 9.17 0.97 -0.97
CA VAL A 130 8.64 0.37 0.27
C VAL A 130 9.78 -0.20 1.11
N ASN A 131 10.70 -0.95 0.49
CA ASN A 131 11.82 -1.55 1.20
C ASN A 131 12.82 -0.52 1.73
N ILE A 132 13.08 0.57 1.00
CA ILE A 132 13.91 1.68 1.48
C ILE A 132 13.29 2.34 2.71
N ALA A 133 11.98 2.63 2.68
CA ALA A 133 11.27 3.24 3.81
C ALA A 133 11.29 2.32 5.03
N ILE A 134 10.99 1.04 4.83
CA ILE A 134 10.98 0.03 5.87
C ILE A 134 12.37 -0.19 6.48
N LEU A 135 13.41 -0.37 5.66
CA LEU A 135 14.79 -0.56 6.15
C LEU A 135 15.26 0.67 6.94
N SER A 136 15.05 1.86 6.40
CA SER A 136 15.40 3.11 7.08
C SER A 136 14.67 3.25 8.42
N SER A 137 13.39 2.85 8.50
CA SER A 137 12.61 2.89 9.74
C SER A 137 13.11 1.92 10.83
N ILE A 138 13.82 0.85 10.46
CA ILE A 138 14.47 -0.05 11.42
C ILE A 138 15.79 0.52 11.92
N LEU A 139 16.55 1.18 11.04
CA LEU A 139 17.86 1.73 11.37
C LEU A 139 17.78 2.96 12.28
N VAL A 140 16.68 3.70 12.20
CA VAL A 140 16.43 4.90 13.01
C VAL A 140 15.72 4.54 14.31
N LYS A 141 16.10 5.16 15.44
CA LYS A 141 15.43 4.93 16.74
C LYS A 141 14.30 5.93 17.00
N ASP A 142 14.46 7.17 16.56
CA ASP A 142 13.49 8.24 16.80
C ASP A 142 12.20 8.02 16.00
N SER A 143 11.07 7.96 16.70
CA SER A 143 9.76 7.71 16.10
C SER A 143 9.34 8.82 15.14
N THR A 144 9.70 10.07 15.41
CA THR A 144 9.36 11.21 14.55
C THR A 144 10.10 11.10 13.21
N ALA A 145 11.39 10.78 13.26
CA ALA A 145 12.20 10.55 12.07
C ALA A 145 11.71 9.35 11.24
N LYS A 146 11.26 8.26 11.88
CA LYS A 146 10.63 7.13 11.15
C LYS A 146 9.41 7.58 10.35
N LEU A 147 8.55 8.41 10.95
CA LEU A 147 7.36 8.92 10.31
C LEU A 147 7.72 9.78 9.08
N TRP A 148 8.66 10.71 9.20
CA TRP A 148 9.09 11.56 8.10
C TRP A 148 9.85 10.84 6.98
N ILE A 149 10.46 9.69 7.26
CA ILE A 149 11.10 8.86 6.23
C ILE A 149 10.05 8.13 5.38
N ILE A 150 8.91 7.79 5.98
CA ILE A 150 7.84 7.05 5.31
C ILE A 150 6.94 7.98 4.49
N LEU A 151 6.71 9.19 4.97
CA LEU A 151 5.90 10.23 4.30
C LEU A 151 6.69 10.95 3.20
#